data_AF-C3X2B1-F1
#
_entry.id   AF-C3X2B1-F1
#
_cell.length_a   1.000
_cell.length_b   1.000
_cell.length_c   1.000
_cell.angle_alpha   90.00
_cell.angle_beta   90.00
_cell.angle_gamma   90.00
#
_symmetry.space_group_name_H-M   'P 1'
#
loop_
_entity.id
_entity.type
_entity.pdbx_description
1 polymer ?
#
loop_
_entity_poly.entity_id
_entity_poly.type
_entity_poly.pdbx_seq_one_letter_code
_entity_poly.pdbx_strand_id
1 'polypeptide(L)'
;MRSYCKVFVLLSLALLAACSRPRQIAINGAPLHDPSKTAILQEGSLFFRSLDGKHIDLADTPNPYDNVVYVVTAGKHVIGAMNIQGGHIVMPEDLKCYKIEAELQPGVEYMIAEDKDNQLAYVKRKDNDQRIATARPFQTQAAYSGGCNWK
;
A
#
# COMPACT_ATOMS: atom_id res chain seq x y z
N MET A 1 -26.96 -44.08 -5.25
CA MET A 1 -25.58 -43.63 -5.60
C MET A 1 -25.49 -42.19 -6.13
N ARG A 2 -26.53 -41.33 -6.02
CA ARG A 2 -26.51 -39.95 -6.59
C ARG A 2 -26.29 -38.82 -5.56
N SER A 3 -26.38 -39.11 -4.25
CA SER A 3 -26.22 -38.09 -3.18
C SER A 3 -24.79 -37.93 -2.67
N TYR A 4 -23.91 -38.92 -2.85
CA TYR A 4 -22.54 -38.87 -2.31
C TYR A 4 -21.59 -38.00 -3.14
N CYS A 5 -21.87 -37.79 -4.44
CA CYS A 5 -21.05 -36.92 -5.29
C CYS A 5 -21.23 -35.42 -5.00
N LYS A 6 -22.38 -34.98 -4.47
CA LYS A 6 -22.63 -33.54 -4.22
C LYS A 6 -21.91 -33.03 -2.98
N VAL A 7 -21.72 -33.88 -1.97
CA VAL A 7 -21.06 -33.50 -0.71
C VAL A 7 -19.54 -33.33 -0.91
N PHE A 8 -18.93 -34.16 -1.76
CA PHE A 8 -17.49 -34.07 -2.04
C PHE A 8 -17.08 -32.81 -2.80
N VAL A 9 -17.92 -32.31 -3.73
CA VAL A 9 -17.63 -31.10 -4.53
C VAL A 9 -17.72 -29.83 -3.68
N LEU A 10 -18.64 -29.78 -2.70
CA LEU A 10 -18.76 -28.65 -1.78
C LEU A 10 -17.60 -28.58 -0.77
N LEU A 11 -17.07 -29.73 -0.33
CA LEU A 11 -15.92 -29.77 0.58
C LEU A 11 -14.62 -29.29 -0.08
N SER A 12 -14.45 -29.55 -1.39
CA SER A 12 -13.27 -29.11 -2.14
C SER A 12 -13.23 -27.59 -2.42
N LEU A 13 -14.36 -26.90 -2.51
CA LEU A 13 -14.38 -25.43 -2.65
C LEU A 13 -14.05 -24.71 -1.33
N ALA A 14 -14.37 -25.30 -0.18
CA ALA A 14 -14.04 -24.71 1.13
C ALA A 14 -12.53 -24.76 1.45
N LEU A 15 -11.80 -25.73 0.87
CA LEU A 15 -10.35 -25.90 1.08
C LEU A 15 -9.48 -25.01 0.18
N LEU A 16 -10.03 -24.47 -0.92
CA LEU A 16 -9.30 -23.58 -1.84
C LEU A 16 -9.35 -22.10 -1.44
N ALA A 17 -10.14 -21.74 -0.42
CA ALA A 17 -10.10 -20.42 0.21
C ALA A 17 -9.03 -20.35 1.31
N ALA A 18 -7.89 -21.01 1.11
CA ALA A 18 -6.67 -20.66 1.83
C ALA A 18 -6.24 -19.28 1.35
N CYS A 19 -6.91 -18.23 1.85
CA CYS A 19 -6.53 -16.84 1.64
C CYS A 19 -5.09 -16.69 2.17
N SER A 20 -4.12 -16.74 1.27
CA SER A 20 -2.74 -16.43 1.61
C SER A 20 -2.73 -15.04 2.22
N ARG A 21 -2.42 -14.95 3.51
CA ARG A 21 -2.28 -13.65 4.17
C ARG A 21 -1.17 -12.89 3.45
N PRO A 22 -1.34 -11.57 3.21
CA PRO A 22 -0.30 -10.78 2.59
C PRO A 22 0.98 -10.87 3.41
N ARG A 23 2.13 -10.88 2.73
CA ARG A 23 3.42 -10.82 3.41
C ARG A 23 3.57 -9.45 4.05
N GLN A 24 3.94 -9.42 5.34
CA GLN A 24 4.12 -8.17 6.08
C GLN A 24 5.58 -7.71 6.04
N ILE A 25 5.79 -6.43 5.80
CA ILE A 25 7.11 -5.78 5.83
C ILE A 25 7.10 -4.73 6.95
N ALA A 26 7.97 -4.91 7.95
CA ALA A 26 8.10 -3.96 9.05
C ALA A 26 8.90 -2.74 8.60
N ILE A 27 8.29 -1.56 8.63
CA ILE A 27 8.97 -0.32 8.30
C ILE A 27 9.58 0.28 9.55
N ASN A 28 10.84 0.71 9.46
CA ASN A 28 11.57 1.34 10.56
C ASN A 28 11.53 0.51 11.88
N GLY A 29 11.45 -0.82 11.77
CA GLY A 29 11.40 -1.72 12.93
C GLY A 29 10.03 -1.79 13.63
N ALA A 30 8.93 -1.41 12.97
CA ALA A 30 7.58 -1.53 13.52
C ALA A 30 7.27 -2.98 13.97
N PRO A 31 6.62 -3.19 15.13
CA PRO A 31 6.36 -4.53 15.65
C PRO A 31 5.25 -5.25 14.87
N LEU A 32 5.60 -6.30 14.12
CA LEU A 32 4.68 -7.05 13.25
C LEU A 32 3.48 -7.71 13.97
N HIS A 33 3.60 -7.96 15.27
CA HIS A 33 2.61 -8.74 16.03
C HIS A 33 1.97 -7.95 17.18
N ASP A 34 2.02 -6.62 17.12
CA ASP A 34 1.42 -5.73 18.13
C ASP A 34 0.51 -4.68 17.46
N PRO A 35 -0.76 -5.04 17.12
CA PRO A 35 -1.69 -4.13 16.48
C PRO A 35 -2.08 -2.94 17.37
N SER A 36 -1.83 -3.00 18.68
CA SER A 36 -2.09 -1.86 19.58
C SER A 36 -1.12 -0.70 19.36
N LYS A 37 -0.03 -0.91 18.61
CA LYS A 37 1.02 0.09 18.33
C LYS A 37 1.24 0.32 16.84
N THR A 38 0.58 -0.43 15.96
CA THR A 38 0.86 -0.40 14.53
C THR A 38 -0.39 -0.17 13.70
N ALA A 39 -0.16 0.37 12.50
CA ALA A 39 -1.14 0.44 11.43
C ALA A 39 -0.58 -0.32 10.22
N ILE A 40 -1.48 -0.72 9.32
CA ILE A 40 -1.11 -1.42 8.08
C ILE A 40 -1.35 -0.47 6.90
N LEU A 41 -0.36 -0.31 6.05
CA LEU A 41 -0.45 0.41 4.78
C LEU A 41 -0.37 -0.59 3.62
N GLN A 42 -1.35 -0.51 2.71
CA GLN A 42 -1.36 -1.26 1.47
C GLN A 42 -1.23 -0.31 0.27
N GLU A 43 -0.41 -0.68 -0.70
CA GLU A 43 -0.34 0.00 -1.99
C GLU A 43 -1.61 -0.29 -2.80
N GLY A 44 -2.27 0.77 -3.27
CA GLY A 44 -3.38 0.71 -4.22
C GLY A 44 -2.86 1.08 -5.61
N SER A 45 -3.23 2.25 -6.11
CA SER A 45 -2.68 2.80 -7.36
C SER A 45 -1.42 3.66 -7.16
N LEU A 46 -0.98 3.84 -5.93
CA LEU A 46 0.25 4.53 -5.57
C LEU A 46 1.20 3.58 -4.86
N PHE A 47 2.48 3.85 -5.04
CA PHE A 47 3.57 3.09 -4.48
C PHE A 47 4.21 3.80 -3.30
N PHE A 48 4.38 3.10 -2.18
CA PHE A 48 4.93 3.61 -0.93
C PHE A 48 6.46 3.57 -0.96
N ARG A 49 7.12 4.72 -0.74
CA ARG A 49 8.57 4.85 -0.97
C ARG A 49 9.33 5.61 0.10
N SER A 50 8.64 6.32 0.99
CA SER A 50 9.29 6.91 2.16
C SER A 50 8.32 7.05 3.32
N LEU A 51 8.83 7.02 4.54
CA LEU A 51 8.08 7.37 5.75
C LEU A 51 8.88 8.42 6.52
N ASP A 52 8.24 9.55 6.85
CA ASP A 52 8.82 10.63 7.65
C ASP A 52 10.16 11.15 7.08
N GLY A 53 10.21 11.32 5.76
CA GLY A 53 11.38 11.81 5.03
C GLY A 53 12.51 10.77 4.83
N LYS A 54 12.35 9.54 5.34
CA LYS A 54 13.32 8.44 5.14
C LYS A 54 12.85 7.52 4.03
N HIS A 55 13.73 7.26 3.07
CA HIS A 55 13.45 6.28 2.02
C HIS A 55 13.31 4.87 2.61
N ILE A 56 12.37 4.10 2.08
CA ILE A 56 12.25 2.67 2.39
C ILE A 56 13.40 1.96 1.67
N ASP A 57 14.00 0.96 2.31
CA ASP A 57 15.07 0.21 1.66
C ASP A 57 14.54 -0.47 0.38
N LEU A 58 15.38 -0.53 -0.66
CA LEU A 58 15.03 -1.21 -1.90
C LEU A 58 14.85 -2.72 -1.65
N ALA A 59 15.53 -3.30 -0.67
CA ALA A 59 15.29 -4.68 -0.24
C ALA A 59 13.88 -4.88 0.34
N ASP A 60 13.31 -3.84 0.92
CA ASP A 60 11.95 -3.79 1.47
C ASP A 60 10.92 -3.30 0.45
N THR A 61 11.34 -3.06 -0.80
CA THR A 61 10.45 -2.70 -1.92
C THR A 61 10.15 -3.96 -2.74
N PRO A 62 9.05 -4.68 -2.43
CA PRO A 62 8.67 -5.89 -3.13
C PRO A 62 8.34 -5.62 -4.60
N ASN A 63 8.25 -6.70 -5.37
CA ASN A 63 7.72 -6.62 -6.71
C ASN A 63 6.26 -6.08 -6.63
N PRO A 64 5.83 -5.17 -7.52
CA PRO A 64 4.47 -4.63 -7.50
C PRO A 64 3.36 -5.70 -7.62
N TYR A 65 3.69 -6.90 -8.09
CA TYR A 65 2.78 -8.03 -8.19
C TYR A 65 2.73 -8.90 -6.93
N ASP A 66 3.60 -8.65 -5.95
CA ASP A 66 3.59 -9.36 -4.68
C ASP A 66 2.45 -8.86 -3.80
N ASN A 67 1.72 -9.78 -3.19
CA ASN A 67 0.69 -9.43 -2.20
C ASN A 67 1.34 -9.08 -0.85
N VAL A 68 1.76 -7.82 -0.73
CA VAL A 68 2.44 -7.28 0.44
C VAL A 68 1.65 -6.19 1.15
N VAL A 69 1.89 -6.07 2.44
CA VAL A 69 1.46 -4.92 3.23
C VAL A 69 2.60 -4.42 4.12
N TYR A 70 2.62 -3.13 4.36
CA TYR A 70 3.64 -2.48 5.19
C TYR A 70 3.08 -2.25 6.58
N VAL A 71 3.79 -2.70 7.59
CA VAL A 71 3.47 -2.45 8.99
C VAL A 71 4.27 -1.22 9.42
N VAL A 72 3.56 -0.18 9.87
CA VAL A 72 4.13 1.08 10.37
C VAL A 72 3.68 1.28 11.81
N THR A 73 4.40 2.10 12.56
CA THR A 73 3.91 2.58 13.86
C THR A 73 2.62 3.38 13.67
N ALA A 74 1.72 3.32 14.64
CA ALA A 74 0.56 4.21 14.67
C ALA A 74 0.99 5.63 15.07
N GLY A 75 0.22 6.63 14.65
CA GLY A 75 0.48 8.04 14.93
C GLY A 75 0.51 8.90 13.67
N LYS A 76 1.07 10.10 13.81
CA LYS A 76 1.20 11.07 12.71
C LYS A 76 2.43 10.72 11.88
N HIS A 77 2.22 10.60 10.57
CA HIS A 77 3.26 10.27 9.62
C HIS A 77 3.16 11.10 8.34
N VAL A 78 4.31 11.31 7.70
CA VAL A 78 4.40 11.80 6.32
C VAL A 78 4.70 10.62 5.40
N ILE A 79 3.69 10.17 4.66
CA ILE A 79 3.77 9.06 3.73
C ILE A 79 4.25 9.60 2.38
N GLY A 80 5.43 9.16 1.94
CA GLY A 80 5.93 9.43 0.60
C GLY A 80 5.46 8.37 -0.38
N ALA A 81 4.74 8.79 -1.41
CA ALA A 81 4.20 7.91 -2.42
C ALA A 81 4.43 8.42 -3.84
N MET A 82 4.52 7.50 -4.81
CA MET A 82 4.68 7.82 -6.23
C MET A 82 3.74 7.00 -7.11
N ASN A 83 3.31 7.51 -8.26
CA ASN A 83 2.40 6.80 -9.17
C ASN A 83 3.10 5.76 -10.08
N ILE A 84 4.42 5.86 -10.25
CA ILE A 84 5.21 4.95 -11.10
C ILE A 84 6.31 4.32 -10.25
N GLN A 85 6.44 2.99 -10.29
CA GLN A 85 7.58 2.27 -9.70
C GLN A 85 8.72 2.18 -10.73
N GLY A 86 9.96 2.43 -10.28
CA GLY A 86 11.15 2.24 -11.12
C GLY A 86 11.16 0.85 -11.76
N GLY A 87 11.33 0.79 -13.09
CA GLY A 87 11.29 -0.45 -13.88
C GLY A 87 9.95 -0.77 -14.54
N HIS A 88 8.85 -0.14 -14.14
CA HIS A 88 7.52 -0.32 -14.72
C HIS A 88 6.94 1.01 -15.23
N ILE A 89 7.63 1.62 -16.19
CA ILE A 89 7.22 2.88 -16.80
C ILE A 89 6.10 2.60 -17.81
N VAL A 90 4.89 3.05 -17.49
CA VAL A 90 3.76 3.02 -18.41
C VAL A 90 3.70 4.37 -19.12
N MET A 91 4.22 4.43 -20.35
CA MET A 91 4.03 5.59 -21.23
C MET A 91 2.52 5.79 -21.46
N PRO A 92 1.95 7.02 -21.39
CA PRO A 92 2.61 8.33 -21.37
C PRO A 92 2.58 9.06 -20.01
N GLU A 93 2.48 8.38 -18.87
CA GLU A 93 2.31 9.06 -17.57
C GLU A 93 3.61 9.71 -17.06
N ASP A 94 3.51 10.94 -16.54
CA ASP A 94 4.57 11.59 -15.76
C ASP A 94 4.69 10.94 -14.38
N LEU A 95 5.92 10.93 -13.84
CA LEU A 95 6.16 10.58 -12.44
C LEU A 95 5.68 11.74 -11.56
N LYS A 96 4.77 11.41 -10.64
CA LYS A 96 4.25 12.31 -9.61
C LYS A 96 4.67 11.80 -8.25
N CYS A 97 5.13 12.72 -7.42
CA CYS A 97 5.63 12.47 -6.08
C CYS A 97 4.72 13.17 -5.06
N TYR A 98 4.31 12.45 -4.03
CA TYR A 98 3.36 12.92 -3.01
C TYR A 98 3.97 12.79 -1.63
N LYS A 99 3.75 13.81 -0.78
CA LYS A 99 3.94 13.74 0.67
C LYS A 99 2.56 13.85 1.29
N ILE A 100 2.04 12.74 1.82
CA ILE A 100 0.68 12.66 2.38
C ILE A 100 0.80 12.63 3.90
N GLU A 101 0.36 13.70 4.55
CA GLU A 101 0.30 13.76 6.02
C GLU A 101 -0.94 13.01 6.50
N ALA A 102 -0.76 11.96 7.30
CA ALA A 102 -1.84 11.13 7.79
C ALA A 102 -1.67 10.79 9.27
N GLU A 103 -2.79 10.71 9.99
CA GLU A 103 -2.86 10.20 11.35
C GLU A 103 -3.40 8.77 11.33
N LEU A 104 -2.50 7.81 11.52
CA LEU A 104 -2.78 6.38 11.43
C LEU A 104 -3.16 5.83 12.80
N GLN A 105 -4.34 5.22 12.89
CA GLN A 105 -4.87 4.65 14.12
C GLN A 105 -4.30 3.24 14.35
N PRO A 106 -4.05 2.85 15.61
CA PRO A 106 -3.64 1.49 15.93
C PRO A 106 -4.66 0.45 15.45
N GLY A 107 -4.16 -0.64 14.88
CA GLY A 107 -4.94 -1.80 14.44
C GLY A 107 -5.76 -1.58 13.17
N VAL A 108 -5.61 -0.43 12.51
CA VAL A 108 -6.37 -0.09 11.30
C VAL A 108 -5.54 -0.37 10.04
N GLU A 109 -6.20 -0.92 9.03
CA GLU A 109 -5.63 -1.08 7.69
C GLU A 109 -6.05 0.07 6.78
N TYR A 110 -5.07 0.57 6.04
CA TYR A 110 -5.20 1.69 5.12
C TYR A 110 -4.71 1.32 3.72
N MET A 111 -5.22 2.03 2.72
CA MET A 111 -4.77 1.96 1.33
C MET A 111 -4.32 3.34 0.86
N ILE A 112 -3.19 3.40 0.16
CA ILE A 112 -2.74 4.60 -0.54
C ILE A 112 -3.07 4.50 -2.04
N ALA A 113 -3.69 5.53 -2.58
CA ALA A 113 -4.09 5.55 -3.98
C ALA A 113 -4.20 6.99 -4.51
N GLU A 114 -4.40 7.10 -5.82
CA GLU A 114 -4.54 8.36 -6.54
C GLU A 114 -5.95 8.46 -7.12
N ASP A 115 -6.55 9.63 -6.94
CA ASP A 115 -7.69 10.11 -7.69
C ASP A 115 -7.13 10.74 -8.98
N LYS A 116 -7.04 9.94 -10.05
CA LYS A 116 -6.37 10.34 -11.29
C LYS A 116 -7.02 11.56 -11.94
N ASP A 117 -8.34 11.66 -11.86
CA ASP A 117 -9.12 12.76 -12.45
C ASP A 117 -8.80 14.11 -11.79
N ASN A 118 -8.58 14.09 -10.47
CA ASN A 118 -8.31 15.30 -9.68
C ASN A 118 -6.82 15.50 -9.36
N GLN A 119 -5.97 14.55 -9.76
CA GLN A 119 -4.54 14.50 -9.46
C GLN A 119 -4.25 14.62 -7.96
N LEU A 120 -5.00 13.87 -7.16
CA LEU A 120 -4.90 13.88 -5.69
C LEU A 120 -4.54 12.49 -5.19
N ALA A 121 -3.43 12.38 -4.46
CA ALA A 121 -3.19 11.22 -3.64
C ALA A 121 -4.12 11.23 -2.43
N TYR A 122 -4.50 10.05 -1.95
CA TYR A 122 -5.27 9.89 -0.74
C TYR A 122 -4.86 8.64 0.04
N VAL A 123 -5.09 8.69 1.35
CA VAL A 123 -5.04 7.53 2.25
C VAL A 123 -6.47 7.27 2.69
N LYS A 124 -6.96 6.05 2.52
CA LYS A 124 -8.29 5.63 2.99
C LYS A 124 -8.21 4.42 3.90
N ARG A 125 -9.14 4.30 4.84
CA ARG A 125 -9.30 3.06 5.60
C ARG A 125 -9.87 1.98 4.69
N LYS A 126 -9.45 0.73 4.90
CA LYS A 126 -9.95 -0.41 4.12
C LYS A 126 -11.28 -0.97 4.63
N ASP A 127 -11.64 -0.72 5.88
CA ASP A 127 -12.87 -1.23 6.50
C ASP A 127 -14.13 -0.47 6.08
N ASN A 128 -14.00 0.82 5.79
CA ASN A 128 -15.14 1.70 5.50
C ASN A 128 -14.91 2.72 4.36
N ASP A 129 -13.79 2.60 3.63
CA ASP A 129 -13.39 3.49 2.53
C ASP A 129 -13.25 4.98 2.87
N GLN A 130 -13.28 5.35 4.15
CA GLN A 130 -13.12 6.73 4.58
C GLN A 130 -11.73 7.25 4.23
N ARG A 131 -11.65 8.30 3.39
CA ARG A 131 -10.42 9.06 3.13
C ARG A 131 -10.06 9.86 4.39
N ILE A 132 -8.87 9.61 4.93
CA ILE A 132 -8.37 10.29 6.15
C ILE A 132 -7.32 11.36 5.83
N ALA A 133 -6.73 11.31 4.64
CA ALA A 133 -5.73 12.27 4.19
C ALA A 133 -5.74 12.39 2.67
N THR A 134 -5.35 13.56 2.18
CA THR A 134 -5.18 13.83 0.75
C THR A 134 -3.98 14.74 0.51
N ALA A 135 -3.31 14.60 -0.63
CA ALA A 135 -2.23 15.51 -1.01
C ALA A 135 -2.18 15.72 -2.53
N ARG A 136 -1.77 16.94 -2.92
CA ARG A 136 -1.34 17.22 -4.31
C ARG A 136 0.10 16.77 -4.50
N PRO A 137 0.54 16.50 -5.74
CA PRO A 137 1.94 16.20 -5.99
C PRO A 137 2.79 17.42 -5.61
N PHE A 138 3.89 17.20 -4.89
CA PHE A 138 4.86 18.26 -4.60
C PHE A 138 5.92 18.38 -5.70
N GLN A 139 6.06 17.33 -6.51
CA GLN A 139 6.98 17.25 -7.62
C GLN A 139 6.35 16.39 -8.72
N THR A 140 6.44 16.87 -9.96
CA THR A 140 6.06 16.16 -11.17
C THR A 140 7.23 16.23 -12.15
N GLN A 141 7.56 15.11 -12.78
CA GLN A 141 8.70 15.02 -13.69
C GLN A 141 8.48 13.92 -14.72
N ALA A 142 9.25 13.96 -15.81
CA ALA A 142 9.24 12.87 -16.78
C ALA A 142 9.59 11.54 -16.10
N ALA A 143 8.94 10.44 -16.50
CA ALA A 143 9.06 9.15 -15.83
C ALA A 143 10.51 8.62 -15.65
N TYR A 144 11.46 9.11 -16.47
CA TYR A 144 12.86 8.66 -16.49
C TYR A 144 13.83 9.50 -15.64
N SER A 145 13.40 10.58 -14.99
CA SER A 145 14.32 11.58 -14.42
C SER A 145 14.82 11.29 -12.99
N GLY A 146 14.96 10.02 -12.59
CA GLY A 146 15.73 9.64 -11.38
C GLY A 146 14.97 9.55 -10.06
N GLY A 147 13.64 9.40 -10.09
CA GLY A 147 12.82 9.20 -8.88
C GLY A 147 12.50 10.50 -8.12
N CYS A 148 11.82 10.37 -6.98
CA CYS A 148 11.32 11.50 -6.18
C CYS A 148 12.35 11.97 -5.13
N ASN A 149 12.41 13.28 -4.87
CA ASN A 149 13.21 13.81 -3.77
C ASN A 149 12.42 13.78 -2.45
N TRP A 150 12.71 12.80 -1.61
CA TRP A 150 12.00 12.59 -0.34
C TRP A 150 12.51 13.44 0.83
N LYS A 151 13.59 14.21 0.64
CA LYS A 151 14.14 15.11 1.66
C LYS A 151 13.16 16.20 2.06
#